data_AF-A0A235HZ43-F1
#
_entry.id   AF-A0A235HZ43-F1
#
_cell.length_a   1.000
_cell.length_b   1.000
_cell.length_c   1.000
_cell.angle_alpha   90.00
_cell.angle_beta   90.00
_cell.angle_gamma   90.00
#
_symmetry.space_group_name_H-M   'P 1'
#
loop_
_entity.id
_entity.type
_entity.pdbx_description
1 polymer ?
#
loop_
_entity_poly.entity_id
_entity_poly.type
_entity_poly.pdbx_seq_one_letter_code
_entity_poly.pdbx_strand_id
1 'polypeptide(L)'
;MSSREFYSLNDYDRREIAKLPPQIAALADKYPCEIVNVVDAWDDEPFGINYVPQYVEIYSDAGEKASLCILDGVLTDYTPANPEINTSTVQVIIDGKFAYIEIEGRVIINHLGGIILPKVTVNPSELIQVLLKESNHD
;
A
#
# COMPACT_ATOMS: atom_id res chain seq x y z
N MET A 1 -13.41 -8.69 -16.89
CA MET A 1 -12.87 -9.25 -15.64
C MET A 1 -11.46 -9.72 -15.93
N SER A 2 -10.45 -8.90 -15.62
CA SER A 2 -9.05 -9.31 -15.76
C SER A 2 -8.77 -10.40 -14.73
N SER A 3 -8.17 -11.51 -15.16
CA SER A 3 -7.72 -12.57 -14.27
C SER A 3 -6.62 -11.99 -13.37
N ARG A 4 -6.90 -11.81 -12.08
CA ARG A 4 -5.85 -11.55 -11.08
C ARG A 4 -4.83 -12.68 -11.21
N GLU A 5 -3.60 -12.38 -11.60
CA GLU A 5 -2.51 -13.32 -11.40
C GLU A 5 -2.33 -13.44 -9.88
N PHE A 6 -2.71 -14.60 -9.34
CA PHE A 6 -2.57 -14.86 -7.91
C PHE A 6 -1.09 -15.09 -7.61
N TYR A 7 -0.52 -14.28 -6.72
CA TYR A 7 0.80 -14.53 -6.16
C TYR A 7 0.86 -15.97 -5.62
N SER A 8 1.83 -16.76 -6.10
CA SER A 8 1.98 -18.16 -5.70
C SER A 8 3.00 -18.29 -4.58
N LEU A 9 2.52 -18.64 -3.38
CA LEU A 9 3.37 -18.82 -2.20
C LEU A 9 4.34 -20.00 -2.37
N ASN A 10 5.63 -19.71 -2.31
CA ASN A 10 6.71 -20.69 -2.32
C ASN A 10 7.01 -21.24 -0.90
N ASP A 11 7.92 -22.21 -0.78
CA ASP A 11 8.26 -22.84 0.49
C ASP A 11 8.91 -21.88 1.50
N TYR A 12 9.66 -20.89 1.02
CA TYR A 12 10.20 -19.83 1.86
C TYR A 12 9.08 -18.98 2.44
N ASP A 13 8.16 -18.47 1.61
CA ASP A 13 7.03 -17.65 2.05
C ASP A 13 6.21 -18.38 3.11
N ARG A 14 5.90 -19.66 2.88
CA ARG A 14 5.13 -20.48 3.83
C ARG A 14 5.80 -20.62 5.19
N ARG A 15 7.14 -20.73 5.23
CA ARG A 15 7.88 -20.81 6.50
C ARG A 15 7.85 -19.48 7.25
N GLU A 16 7.97 -18.36 6.54
CA GLU A 16 7.94 -17.05 7.19
C GLU A 16 6.51 -16.70 7.66
N ILE A 17 5.50 -16.99 6.85
CA ILE A 17 4.08 -16.81 7.22
C ILE A 17 3.72 -17.63 8.47
N ALA A 18 4.30 -18.84 8.63
CA ALA A 18 4.07 -19.67 9.81
C ALA A 18 4.58 -19.05 11.13
N LYS A 19 5.41 -18.00 11.08
CA LYS A 19 5.86 -17.24 12.25
C LYS A 19 4.86 -16.18 12.69
N LEU A 20 3.94 -15.77 11.82
CA LEU A 20 2.91 -14.79 12.13
C LEU A 20 1.88 -15.37 13.12
N PRO A 21 1.14 -14.50 13.84
CA PRO A 21 -0.02 -14.94 14.62
C PRO A 21 -1.00 -15.76 13.76
N PRO A 22 -1.57 -16.88 14.28
CA PRO A 22 -2.38 -17.80 13.47
C PRO A 22 -3.53 -17.13 12.72
N GLN A 23 -4.18 -16.13 13.34
CA GLN A 23 -5.28 -15.39 12.73
C GLN A 23 -4.86 -14.47 11.57
N ILE A 24 -3.57 -14.12 11.47
CA ILE A 24 -3.01 -13.36 10.35
C ILE A 24 -2.50 -14.33 9.30
N ALA A 25 -1.77 -15.38 9.71
CA ALA A 25 -1.29 -16.44 8.80
C ALA A 25 -2.43 -17.10 8.00
N ALA A 26 -3.60 -17.28 8.61
CA ALA A 26 -4.79 -17.83 7.96
C ALA A 26 -5.32 -16.99 6.78
N LEU A 27 -4.92 -15.71 6.67
CA LEU A 27 -5.31 -14.85 5.55
C LEU A 27 -4.51 -15.14 4.27
N ALA A 28 -3.39 -15.87 4.36
CA ALA A 28 -2.47 -16.10 3.24
C ALA A 28 -3.10 -16.80 2.04
N ASP A 29 -4.11 -17.66 2.26
CA ASP A 29 -4.80 -18.35 1.16
C ASP A 29 -5.67 -17.40 0.32
N LYS A 30 -6.15 -16.30 0.94
CA LYS A 30 -7.03 -15.31 0.30
C LYS A 30 -6.28 -14.06 -0.16
N TYR A 31 -5.26 -13.66 0.59
CA TYR A 31 -4.47 -12.44 0.39
C TYR A 31 -2.96 -12.75 0.40
N PRO A 32 -2.48 -13.59 -0.53
CA PRO A 32 -1.09 -14.08 -0.48
C PRO A 32 -0.05 -12.96 -0.60
N CYS A 33 -0.29 -11.97 -1.46
CA CYS A 33 0.62 -10.85 -1.66
C CYS A 33 0.71 -9.98 -0.41
N GLU A 34 -0.44 -9.58 0.13
CA GLU A 34 -0.50 -8.73 1.32
C GLU A 34 0.13 -9.42 2.53
N ILE A 35 -0.06 -10.73 2.67
CA ILE A 35 0.52 -11.47 3.79
C ILE A 35 2.04 -11.63 3.65
N VAL A 36 2.58 -11.74 2.44
CA VAL A 36 4.04 -11.63 2.22
C VAL A 36 4.55 -10.25 2.60
N ASN A 37 3.83 -9.18 2.26
CA ASN A 37 4.21 -7.82 2.67
C ASN A 37 4.11 -7.61 4.19
N VAL A 38 3.13 -8.25 4.85
CA VAL A 38 3.02 -8.28 6.32
C VAL A 38 4.22 -8.98 6.93
N VAL A 39 4.68 -10.11 6.37
CA VAL A 39 5.89 -10.80 6.82
C VAL A 39 7.11 -9.88 6.73
N ASP A 40 7.30 -9.21 5.59
CA ASP A 40 8.46 -8.34 5.33
C ASP A 40 8.58 -7.21 6.36
N ALA A 41 7.45 -6.66 6.78
CA ALA A 41 7.39 -5.57 7.75
C ALA A 41 7.02 -6.02 9.17
N TRP A 42 6.89 -7.30 9.49
CA TRP A 42 6.32 -7.74 10.78
C TRP A 42 7.14 -7.29 11.99
N ASP A 43 8.46 -7.37 11.86
CA ASP A 43 9.41 -7.07 12.93
C ASP A 43 10.01 -5.65 12.82
N ASP A 44 9.51 -4.83 11.87
CA ASP A 44 9.97 -3.46 11.69
C ASP A 44 9.54 -2.56 12.86
N GLU A 45 10.39 -1.59 13.20
CA GLU A 45 10.03 -0.57 14.18
C GLU A 45 9.15 0.51 13.53
N PRO A 46 8.16 1.07 14.28
CA PRO A 46 7.42 2.25 13.83
C PRO A 46 8.33 3.44 13.52
N PHE A 47 7.90 4.29 12.59
CA PHE A 47 8.60 5.53 12.28
C PHE A 47 8.69 6.45 13.50
N GLY A 48 9.87 7.06 13.65
CA GLY A 48 10.17 7.97 14.75
C GLY A 48 9.28 9.22 14.78
N ILE A 49 9.24 9.86 15.94
CA ILE A 49 8.49 11.11 16.14
C ILE A 49 9.04 12.19 15.21
N ASN A 50 8.14 12.92 14.55
CA ASN A 50 8.45 13.99 13.59
C ASN A 50 9.19 13.53 12.32
N TYR A 51 9.12 12.24 11.99
CA TYR A 51 9.63 11.76 10.72
C TYR A 51 8.85 12.40 9.57
N VAL A 52 9.56 13.03 8.64
CA VAL A 52 8.99 13.62 7.42
C VAL A 52 9.38 12.70 6.27
N PRO A 53 8.42 11.99 5.66
CA PRO A 53 8.72 11.05 4.60
C PRO A 53 9.12 11.78 3.32
N GLN A 54 10.07 11.22 2.58
CA GLN A 54 10.43 11.70 1.25
C GLN A 54 9.46 11.16 0.21
N TYR A 55 9.07 9.89 0.36
CA TYR A 55 8.28 9.14 -0.58
C TYR A 55 7.11 8.43 0.12
N VAL A 56 5.92 8.54 -0.46
CA VAL A 56 4.70 7.90 0.02
C VAL A 56 3.97 7.26 -1.15
N GLU A 57 3.66 5.97 -1.04
CA GLU A 57 2.75 5.28 -1.96
C GLU A 57 1.59 4.69 -1.19
N ILE A 58 0.41 4.77 -1.78
CA ILE A 58 -0.79 4.12 -1.26
C ILE A 58 -1.32 3.20 -2.35
N TYR A 59 -1.51 1.94 -2.00
CA TYR A 59 -2.10 0.91 -2.85
C TYR A 59 -3.46 0.55 -2.28
N SER A 60 -4.49 0.67 -3.13
CA SER A 60 -5.82 0.13 -2.87
C SER A 60 -5.97 -1.15 -3.68
N ASP A 61 -6.31 -2.24 -3.00
CA ASP A 61 -6.28 -3.60 -3.55
C ASP A 61 -4.88 -4.05 -4.02
N ALA A 62 -4.73 -5.31 -4.42
CA ALA A 62 -3.48 -5.90 -4.92
C ALA A 62 -3.08 -5.40 -6.33
N GLY A 63 -3.35 -4.12 -6.65
CA GLY A 63 -2.99 -3.53 -7.93
C GLY A 63 -1.48 -3.35 -8.06
N GLU A 64 -0.93 -3.58 -9.26
CA GLU A 64 0.49 -3.34 -9.53
C GLU A 64 0.88 -1.86 -9.50
N LYS A 65 -0.11 -0.96 -9.54
CA LYS A 65 0.08 0.49 -9.53
C LYS A 65 -0.42 1.09 -8.22
N ALA A 66 0.35 2.01 -7.68
CA ALA A 66 -0.07 2.82 -6.54
C ALA A 66 -1.30 3.65 -6.95
N SER A 67 -2.31 3.68 -6.09
CA SER A 67 -3.46 4.57 -6.24
C SER A 67 -3.08 6.03 -6.02
N LEU A 68 -2.01 6.28 -5.25
CA LEU A 68 -1.49 7.60 -4.99
C LEU A 68 0.01 7.51 -4.73
N CYS A 69 0.76 8.46 -5.29
CA CYS A 69 2.20 8.60 -5.10
C CYS A 69 2.55 10.06 -4.77
N ILE A 70 3.32 10.27 -3.70
CA ILE A 70 3.85 11.57 -3.30
C ILE A 70 5.37 11.46 -3.19
N LEU A 71 6.07 12.37 -3.85
CA LEU A 71 7.52 12.52 -3.78
C LEU A 71 7.88 13.95 -3.38
N ASP A 72 8.69 14.11 -2.35
CA ASP A 72 9.14 15.40 -1.81
C ASP A 72 7.96 16.36 -1.50
N GLY A 73 6.84 15.81 -1.04
CA GLY A 73 5.61 16.56 -0.74
C GLY A 73 4.76 16.94 -1.96
N VAL A 74 5.13 16.51 -3.17
CA VAL A 74 4.42 16.76 -4.42
C VAL A 74 3.67 15.50 -4.87
N LEU A 75 2.40 15.65 -5.24
CA LEU A 75 1.61 14.55 -5.82
C LEU A 75 2.13 14.26 -7.24
N THR A 76 2.71 13.07 -7.43
CA THR A 76 3.29 12.66 -8.73
C THR A 76 2.40 11.71 -9.50
N ASP A 77 1.58 10.92 -8.80
CA ASP A 77 0.62 10.01 -9.42
C ASP A 77 -0.66 9.90 -8.57
N TYR A 78 -1.80 9.71 -9.24
CA TYR A 78 -3.09 9.55 -8.61
C TYR A 78 -4.08 8.86 -9.55
N THR A 79 -4.53 7.68 -9.14
CA THR A 79 -5.63 6.96 -9.77
C THR A 79 -6.88 7.13 -8.89
N PRO A 80 -7.94 7.79 -9.39
CA PRO A 80 -9.17 7.97 -8.64
C PRO A 80 -9.80 6.63 -8.24
N ALA A 81 -10.17 6.52 -6.96
CA ALA A 81 -10.92 5.36 -6.49
C ALA A 81 -12.30 5.30 -7.17
N ASN A 82 -12.72 4.10 -7.60
CA ASN A 82 -14.08 3.89 -8.05
C ASN A 82 -15.00 3.81 -6.81
N PRO A 83 -15.95 4.76 -6.63
CA PRO A 83 -16.79 4.82 -5.44
C PRO A 83 -17.74 3.62 -5.29
N GLU A 84 -17.94 2.83 -6.35
CA GLU A 84 -18.78 1.62 -6.31
C GLU A 84 -18.01 0.36 -5.88
N ILE A 85 -16.67 0.44 -5.80
CA ILE A 85 -15.81 -0.69 -5.44
C ILE A 85 -15.39 -0.53 -3.97
N ASN A 86 -15.79 -1.47 -3.13
CA ASN A 86 -15.25 -1.57 -1.78
C ASN A 86 -13.84 -2.20 -1.86
N THR A 87 -12.83 -1.40 -1.56
CA THR A 87 -11.44 -1.84 -1.44
C THR A 87 -11.32 -2.89 -0.34
N SER A 88 -10.73 -4.04 -0.69
CA SER A 88 -10.52 -5.13 0.25
C SER A 88 -9.22 -4.98 1.03
N THR A 89 -8.22 -4.27 0.49
CA THR A 89 -6.92 -4.11 1.13
C THR A 89 -6.36 -2.71 0.90
N VAL A 90 -5.71 -2.14 1.91
CA VAL A 90 -4.97 -0.88 1.79
C VAL A 90 -3.56 -1.11 2.28
N GLN A 91 -2.57 -0.73 1.47
CA GLN A 91 -1.16 -0.80 1.84
C GLN A 91 -0.53 0.58 1.65
N VAL A 92 0.24 1.03 2.64
CA VAL A 92 0.99 2.28 2.57
C VAL A 92 2.46 1.96 2.66
N ILE A 93 3.21 2.41 1.66
CA ILE A 93 4.66 2.38 1.66
C ILE A 93 5.17 3.77 1.97
N ILE A 94 6.10 3.85 2.93
CA ILE A 94 6.82 5.07 3.29
C ILE A 94 8.30 4.81 3.10
N ASP A 95 8.94 5.61 2.24
CA ASP A 95 10.39 5.55 1.97
C ASP A 95 10.90 4.12 1.71
N GLY A 96 10.11 3.35 0.95
CA GLY A 96 10.42 1.97 0.55
C GLY A 96 10.04 0.88 1.56
N LYS A 97 9.37 1.21 2.67
CA LYS A 97 8.95 0.26 3.69
C LYS A 97 7.43 0.19 3.83
N PHE A 98 6.87 -1.01 4.02
CA PHE A 98 5.46 -1.15 4.37
C PHE A 98 5.19 -0.60 5.76
N ALA A 99 4.53 0.55 5.80
CA ALA A 99 4.25 1.29 7.03
C ALA A 99 2.85 1.01 7.58
N TYR A 100 1.92 0.59 6.73
CA TYR A 100 0.55 0.29 7.10
C TYR A 100 -0.02 -0.76 6.16
N ILE A 101 -0.69 -1.77 6.72
CA ILE A 101 -1.41 -2.78 5.95
C ILE A 101 -2.75 -3.04 6.63
N GLU A 102 -3.82 -2.86 5.87
CA GLU A 102 -5.20 -3.16 6.26
C GLU A 102 -5.81 -4.16 5.29
N ILE A 103 -6.50 -5.17 5.84
CA ILE A 103 -7.19 -6.22 5.09
C ILE A 103 -8.61 -6.32 5.63
N GLU A 104 -9.61 -6.15 4.76
CA GLU A 104 -11.04 -6.19 5.06
C GLU A 104 -11.46 -5.29 6.23
N GLY A 105 -10.92 -4.07 6.29
CA GLY A 105 -11.20 -3.13 7.38
C GLY A 105 -10.45 -3.41 8.68
N ARG A 106 -9.59 -4.45 8.70
CA ARG A 106 -8.76 -4.79 9.86
C ARG A 106 -7.32 -4.37 9.63
N VAL A 107 -6.83 -3.51 10.52
CA VAL A 107 -5.41 -3.12 10.58
C VAL A 107 -4.56 -4.31 11.01
N ILE A 108 -3.59 -4.68 10.19
CA ILE A 108 -2.64 -5.78 10.43
C ILE A 108 -1.27 -5.22 10.81
N ILE A 109 -0.76 -4.25 10.06
CA ILE A 109 0.46 -3.49 10.34
C ILE A 109 0.11 -2.03 10.53
N ASN A 110 0.68 -1.40 11.56
CA ASN A 110 0.62 0.06 11.74
C ASN A 110 1.92 0.57 12.36
N HIS A 111 2.85 0.93 11.48
CA HIS A 111 4.16 1.49 11.78
C HIS A 111 4.23 2.99 11.52
N LEU A 112 3.12 3.64 11.15
CA LEU A 112 3.08 5.08 10.89
C LEU A 112 3.59 5.90 12.09
N GLY A 113 3.38 5.43 13.32
CA GLY A 113 4.01 6.01 14.51
C GLY A 113 3.80 7.52 14.64
N GLY A 114 4.89 8.28 14.65
CA GLY A 114 4.89 9.75 14.76
C GLY A 114 5.14 10.50 13.45
N ILE A 115 4.83 9.88 12.30
CA ILE A 115 4.99 10.49 10.98
C ILE A 115 4.24 11.82 10.86
N ILE A 116 4.87 12.76 10.16
CA ILE A 116 4.22 13.97 9.66
C ILE A 116 3.87 13.71 8.21
N LEU A 117 2.61 13.36 7.95
CA LEU A 117 2.15 13.18 6.58
C LEU A 117 2.30 14.50 5.79
N PRO A 118 2.80 14.42 4.54
CA PRO A 118 3.00 15.60 3.73
C PRO A 118 1.67 16.31 3.50
N LYS A 119 1.67 17.64 3.66
CA LYS A 119 0.55 18.47 3.22
C LYS A 119 0.65 18.61 1.71
N VAL A 120 -0.15 17.84 1.00
CA VAL A 120 -0.23 17.95 -0.46
C VAL A 120 -0.89 19.28 -0.81
N THR A 121 -0.10 20.19 -1.37
CA THR A 121 -0.63 21.41 -1.99
C THR A 121 -0.95 21.06 -3.44
N VAL A 122 -2.21 20.76 -3.72
CA VAL A 122 -2.63 20.40 -5.07
C VAL A 122 -2.81 21.68 -5.89
N ASN A 123 -1.92 21.93 -6.84
CA ASN A 123 -2.18 22.89 -7.90
C ASN A 123 -3.19 22.27 -8.88
N PRO A 124 -4.36 22.89 -9.15
CA PRO A 124 -5.36 22.32 -10.05
C PRO A 124 -4.80 21.97 -11.44
N SER A 125 -3.84 22.75 -11.97
CA SER A 125 -3.22 22.47 -13.25
C SER A 125 -2.33 21.22 -13.21
N GLU A 126 -1.63 20.98 -12.10
CA GLU A 126 -0.80 19.78 -11.91
C GLU A 126 -1.68 18.54 -11.72
N LEU A 127 -2.78 18.65 -10.97
CA LEU A 127 -3.75 17.56 -10.84
C LEU A 127 -4.35 17.17 -12.19
N ILE A 128 -4.77 18.16 -13.00
CA ILE A 128 -5.29 17.90 -14.35
C ILE A 128 -4.22 17.21 -15.20
N GLN A 129 -2.96 17.62 -15.13
CA GLN A 129 -1.89 16.96 -15.87
C GLN A 129 -1.66 15.51 -15.43
N VAL A 130 -1.72 15.22 -14.12
CA VAL A 130 -1.64 13.85 -13.60
C VAL A 130 -2.79 13.00 -14.13
N LEU A 131 -4.03 13.51 -14.04
CA LEU A 131 -5.22 12.81 -14.55
C LEU A 131 -5.20 12.60 -16.07
N LEU A 132 -4.70 13.57 -16.84
CA LEU A 132 -4.63 13.49 -18.31
C LEU A 132 -3.50 12.57 -18.81
N LYS A 133 -2.47 12.30 -18.01
CA LYS A 133 -1.43 11.32 -18.37
C LYS A 133 -2.01 9.91 -18.48
N GLU A 134 -3.00 9.55 -17.66
CA GLU A 134 -3.69 8.26 -17.77
C GLU A 134 -4.52 8.15 -19.06
N SER A 135 -5.02 9.27 -19.61
CA SER A 135 -5.89 9.27 -20.81
C SER A 135 -5.17 9.05 -22.14
N ASN A 136 -3.84 9.12 -22.16
CA ASN A 136 -3.01 9.01 -23.39
C ASN A 136 -2.36 7.63 -23.56
N HIS A 137 -2.79 6.62 -22.79
CA HIS A 137 -2.31 5.23 -22.88
C HIS A 137 -3.41 4.22 -23.25
N ASP A 138 -4.51 4.70 -23.85
CA ASP A 138 -5.51 3.87 -24.56
C ASP A 138 -5.20 3.76 -26.07
#